data_AF-A0A136MZ28-F1
#
_entry.id   AF-A0A136MZ28-F1
#
_cell.length_a   1.000
_cell.length_b   1.000
_cell.length_c   1.000
_cell.angle_alpha   90.00
_cell.angle_beta   90.00
_cell.angle_gamma   90.00
#
_symmetry.space_group_name_H-M   'P 1'
#
loop_
_entity.id
_entity.type
_entity.pdbx_description
1 polymer ?
#
loop_
_entity_poly.entity_id
_entity_poly.type
_entity_poly.pdbx_seq_one_letter_code
_entity_poly.pdbx_strand_id
1 'polypeptide(L)'
;MLLLDSLKIKALPIRYPEVYKKKYFGFNNFVFKAEYEDKMIIGFSAHPSLYVYNKSTQSIDRFEGASSYQTLEIKPLKKKFKHDSNAKLKHLTLSPIYKETFYDEKRKLYYRFFLTGIPEKNSDGTYNAWEDKALILIVFDDQLRKINEYNLGKSIYNSSKSFVGPDGLYLYKFQDKKSTNQDSINYDIYQFK
;
A
#
# COMPACT_ATOMS: atom_id res chain seq x y z
N MET A 1 -20.27 5.74 -14.40
CA MET A 1 -20.83 6.31 -15.65
C MET A 1 -19.93 7.47 -16.05
N LEU A 2 -18.96 7.24 -16.95
CA LEU A 2 -18.17 8.30 -17.57
C LEU A 2 -19.00 8.85 -18.73
N LEU A 3 -19.39 10.13 -18.64
CA LEU A 3 -19.89 10.87 -19.81
C LEU A 3 -18.73 10.96 -20.81
N LEU A 4 -18.77 10.12 -21.84
CA LEU A 4 -17.80 10.00 -22.94
C LEU A 4 -18.05 11.04 -24.04
N ASP A 5 -18.76 12.12 -23.75
CA ASP A 5 -19.29 13.03 -24.78
C ASP A 5 -18.26 14.02 -25.35
N SER A 6 -17.03 14.02 -24.80
CA SER A 6 -15.90 14.62 -25.50
C SER A 6 -14.61 13.90 -25.12
N LEU A 7 -13.88 13.40 -26.11
CA LEU A 7 -12.56 12.78 -25.94
C LEU A 7 -11.48 13.82 -25.58
N LYS A 8 -11.75 14.67 -24.58
CA LYS A 8 -10.79 15.63 -24.04
C LYS A 8 -10.01 14.94 -22.90
N ILE A 9 -8.82 14.46 -23.23
CA ILE A 9 -7.88 13.95 -22.23
C ILE A 9 -7.27 15.14 -21.48
N LYS A 10 -7.59 15.27 -20.19
CA LYS A 10 -6.97 16.26 -19.30
C LYS A 10 -5.97 15.58 -18.38
N ALA A 11 -4.72 16.04 -18.40
CA ALA A 11 -3.72 15.60 -17.45
C ALA A 11 -4.03 16.17 -16.05
N LEU A 12 -4.03 15.31 -15.03
CA LEU A 12 -4.13 15.76 -13.65
C LEU A 12 -2.78 16.36 -13.18
N PRO A 13 -2.77 17.38 -12.31
CA PRO A 13 -1.55 18.04 -11.82
C PRO A 13 -0.75 17.19 -10.81
N ILE A 14 -0.90 15.86 -10.86
CA ILE A 14 -0.22 14.92 -9.96
C ILE A 14 1.17 14.62 -10.51
N ARG A 15 2.17 14.64 -9.63
CA ARG A 15 3.57 14.37 -9.95
C ARG A 15 4.13 13.35 -8.97
N TYR A 16 5.10 12.57 -9.44
CA TYR A 16 5.88 11.73 -8.55
C TYR A 16 6.65 12.59 -7.52
N PRO A 17 6.77 12.14 -6.27
CA PRO A 17 7.61 12.80 -5.27
C PRO A 17 9.07 12.92 -5.75
N GLU A 18 9.76 13.97 -5.32
CA GLU A 18 11.14 14.29 -5.74
C GLU A 18 12.11 13.11 -5.64
N VAL A 19 11.92 12.25 -4.64
CA VAL A 19 12.76 11.06 -4.41
C VAL A 19 12.77 10.12 -5.62
N TYR A 20 11.65 9.95 -6.33
CA TYR A 20 11.55 9.09 -7.52
C TYR A 20 12.18 9.72 -8.76
N LYS A 21 12.31 11.05 -8.80
CA LYS A 21 12.99 11.75 -9.90
C LYS A 21 14.51 11.56 -9.79
N LYS A 22 15.03 11.48 -8.56
CA LYS A 22 16.46 11.42 -8.26
C LYS A 22 16.97 9.99 -8.10
N LYS A 23 16.15 9.10 -7.54
CA LYS A 23 16.52 7.73 -7.17
C LYS A 23 15.75 6.70 -8.00
N TYR A 24 16.32 5.50 -8.12
CA TYR A 24 15.71 4.38 -8.83
C TYR A 24 15.27 3.31 -7.84
N PHE A 25 14.02 2.85 -7.90
CA PHE A 25 13.45 1.89 -6.94
C PHE A 25 13.12 0.52 -7.55
N GLY A 26 13.62 0.22 -8.75
CA GLY A 26 13.39 -1.08 -9.37
C GLY A 26 11.90 -1.37 -9.56
N PHE A 27 11.44 -2.55 -9.10
CA PHE A 27 10.04 -2.92 -9.10
C PHE A 27 9.22 -2.32 -7.95
N ASN A 28 9.86 -1.69 -6.95
CA ASN A 28 9.16 -0.97 -5.88
C ASN A 28 8.78 0.45 -6.33
N ASN A 29 7.97 0.57 -7.38
CA ASN A 29 7.56 1.84 -7.98
C ASN A 29 6.05 1.96 -8.21
N PHE A 30 5.25 1.13 -7.53
CA PHE A 30 3.80 1.15 -7.60
C PHE A 30 3.21 2.46 -7.09
N VAL A 31 2.13 2.88 -7.74
CA VAL A 31 1.25 3.98 -7.32
C VAL A 31 -0.11 3.38 -6.99
N PHE A 32 -0.54 3.58 -5.76
CA PHE A 32 -1.85 3.16 -5.28
C PHE A 32 -2.77 4.38 -5.25
N LYS A 33 -3.99 4.20 -5.74
CA LYS A 33 -5.00 5.25 -5.79
C LYS A 33 -6.30 4.75 -5.21
N ALA A 34 -7.01 5.65 -4.54
CA ALA A 34 -8.33 5.41 -4.03
C ALA A 34 -9.17 6.67 -4.26
N GLU A 35 -10.42 6.50 -4.67
CA GLU A 35 -11.29 7.60 -5.09
C GLU A 35 -12.53 7.60 -4.22
N TYR A 36 -12.84 8.76 -3.65
CA TYR A 36 -13.95 8.96 -2.73
C TYR A 36 -14.56 10.32 -3.00
N GLU A 37 -15.82 10.34 -3.46
CA GLU A 37 -16.52 11.58 -3.82
C GLU A 37 -15.68 12.51 -4.71
N ASP A 38 -15.36 13.71 -4.22
CA ASP A 38 -14.55 14.72 -4.89
C ASP A 38 -13.04 14.61 -4.60
N LYS A 39 -12.60 13.58 -3.89
CA LYS A 39 -11.20 13.35 -3.51
C LYS A 39 -10.61 12.13 -4.20
N MET A 40 -9.32 12.22 -4.52
CA MET A 40 -8.50 11.08 -4.88
C MET A 40 -7.27 11.03 -4.00
N ILE A 41 -7.10 9.92 -3.28
CA ILE A 41 -5.96 9.65 -2.42
C ILE A 41 -4.93 8.87 -3.23
N ILE A 42 -3.67 9.25 -3.08
CA ILE A 42 -2.56 8.73 -3.87
C ILE A 42 -1.44 8.38 -2.90
N GLY A 43 -1.03 7.12 -2.92
CA GLY A 43 0.11 6.60 -2.18
C GLY A 43 1.17 6.06 -3.15
N PHE A 44 2.44 6.24 -2.80
CA PHE A 44 3.55 5.67 -3.55
C PHE A 44 4.23 4.60 -2.70
N SER A 45 4.57 3.47 -3.31
CA SER A 45 5.06 2.28 -2.60
C SER A 45 6.37 2.48 -1.82
N ALA A 46 7.30 3.24 -2.39
CA ALA A 46 8.55 3.66 -1.75
C ALA A 46 8.48 5.05 -1.09
N HIS A 47 7.30 5.53 -0.66
CA HIS A 47 7.17 6.82 0.03
C HIS A 47 6.09 6.84 1.13
N PRO A 48 6.41 7.38 2.33
CA PRO A 48 5.48 7.36 3.45
C PRO A 48 4.33 8.35 3.32
N SER A 49 4.44 9.43 2.55
CA SER A 49 3.35 10.41 2.46
C SER A 49 2.19 9.92 1.61
N LEU A 50 0.98 10.37 1.96
CA LEU A 50 -0.22 10.32 1.15
C LEU A 50 -0.45 11.69 0.52
N TYR A 51 -1.03 11.70 -0.69
CA TYR A 51 -1.42 12.91 -1.39
C TYR A 51 -2.92 12.86 -1.65
N VAL A 52 -3.63 13.94 -1.34
CA VAL A 52 -5.06 14.06 -1.61
C VAL A 52 -5.25 15.10 -2.69
N TYR A 53 -5.74 14.68 -3.84
CA TYR A 53 -6.18 15.56 -4.89
C TYR A 53 -7.67 15.87 -4.71
N ASN A 54 -8.00 17.14 -4.50
CA ASN A 54 -9.39 17.61 -4.53
C ASN A 54 -9.76 17.95 -5.97
N LYS A 55 -10.77 17.28 -6.52
CA LYS A 55 -11.22 17.43 -7.91
C LYS A 55 -11.93 18.76 -8.16
N SER A 56 -12.61 19.29 -7.13
CA SER A 56 -13.37 20.54 -7.17
C SER A 56 -12.45 21.76 -7.22
N THR A 57 -11.47 21.83 -6.32
CA THR A 57 -10.50 22.94 -6.23
C THR A 57 -9.28 22.73 -7.12
N GLN A 58 -9.06 21.50 -7.61
CA GLN A 58 -7.85 21.07 -8.32
C GLN A 58 -6.56 21.24 -7.50
N SER A 59 -6.66 21.25 -6.16
CA SER A 59 -5.51 21.32 -5.25
C SER A 59 -4.99 19.94 -4.86
N ILE A 60 -3.71 19.89 -4.44
CA ILE A 60 -3.09 18.68 -3.89
C ILE A 60 -2.54 19.01 -2.51
N ASP A 61 -3.02 18.29 -1.50
CA ASP A 61 -2.51 18.33 -0.14
C ASP A 61 -1.64 17.10 0.14
N ARG A 62 -0.64 17.25 1.01
CA ARG A 62 0.27 16.18 1.42
C ARG A 62 0.09 15.90 2.90
N PHE A 63 -0.02 14.62 3.23
CA PHE A 63 -0.17 14.12 4.60
C PHE A 63 0.95 13.13 4.93
N GLU A 64 1.40 13.15 6.17
CA GLU A 64 2.34 12.13 6.67
C GLU A 64 1.60 10.81 6.91
N GLY A 65 2.15 9.73 6.38
CA GLY A 65 1.52 8.41 6.43
C GLY A 65 2.50 7.30 6.81
N ALA A 66 3.59 7.67 7.51
CA ALA A 66 4.64 6.75 7.89
C ALA A 66 4.15 5.72 8.93
N SER A 67 4.48 4.45 8.69
CA SER A 67 4.23 3.41 9.68
C SER A 67 5.25 3.47 10.82
N SER A 68 4.81 3.30 12.07
CA SER A 68 5.75 3.13 13.21
C SER A 68 6.51 1.81 13.12
N TYR A 69 5.99 0.83 12.36
CA TYR A 69 6.66 -0.43 12.07
C TYR A 69 7.70 -0.32 10.93
N GLN A 70 7.87 0.85 10.32
CA GLN A 70 8.94 1.08 9.34
C GLN A 70 10.28 1.28 10.06
N THR A 71 10.92 0.18 10.47
CA THR A 71 12.24 0.20 11.12
C THR A 71 13.40 0.26 10.12
N LEU A 72 13.17 -0.11 8.86
CA LEU A 72 14.17 -0.05 7.79
C LEU A 72 13.84 1.08 6.80
N GLU A 73 14.89 1.76 6.33
CA GLU A 73 14.76 2.75 5.25
C GLU A 73 14.41 2.08 3.92
N ILE A 74 13.55 2.72 3.13
CA ILE A 74 13.31 2.33 1.74
C ILE A 74 14.48 2.81 0.86
N LYS A 75 15.49 1.96 0.75
CA LYS A 75 16.71 2.28 -0.01
C LYS A 75 16.47 2.17 -1.52
N PRO A 76 17.07 3.04 -2.34
CA PRO A 76 17.01 2.91 -3.78
C PRO A 76 17.89 1.77 -4.30
N LEU A 77 17.52 1.19 -5.43
CA LEU A 77 18.35 0.28 -6.20
C LEU A 77 19.37 1.06 -7.04
N LYS A 78 20.62 0.59 -7.08
CA LYS A 78 21.66 1.21 -7.92
C LYS A 78 21.25 1.12 -9.40
N LYS A 79 21.35 2.23 -10.15
CA LYS A 79 20.95 2.32 -11.56
C LYS A 79 21.62 1.30 -12.47
N LYS A 80 22.83 0.80 -12.13
CA LYS A 80 23.50 -0.27 -12.88
C LYS A 80 22.68 -1.56 -12.98
N PHE A 81 21.77 -1.80 -12.02
CA PHE A 81 20.89 -2.97 -11.99
C PHE A 81 19.53 -2.74 -12.68
N LYS A 82 19.36 -1.65 -13.44
CA LYS A 82 18.08 -1.34 -14.11
C LYS A 82 17.54 -2.48 -15.00
N HIS A 83 18.46 -3.22 -15.62
CA HIS A 83 18.17 -4.31 -16.55
C HIS A 83 18.32 -5.69 -15.89
N ASP A 84 18.64 -5.75 -14.60
CA ASP A 84 18.79 -6.99 -13.85
C ASP A 84 17.50 -7.30 -13.10
N SER A 85 16.70 -8.22 -13.64
CA SER A 85 15.41 -8.61 -13.05
C SER A 85 15.57 -9.30 -11.69
N ASN A 86 16.64 -10.06 -11.48
CA ASN A 86 16.89 -10.74 -10.20
C ASN A 86 17.24 -9.71 -9.11
N ALA A 87 18.09 -8.72 -9.44
CA ALA A 87 18.40 -7.63 -8.52
C ALA A 87 17.15 -6.79 -8.19
N LYS A 88 16.27 -6.53 -9.17
CA LYS A 88 15.00 -5.81 -8.94
C LYS A 88 14.03 -6.62 -8.07
N LEU A 89 13.89 -7.92 -8.31
CA LEU A 89 13.03 -8.80 -7.52
C LEU A 89 13.54 -8.94 -6.08
N LYS A 90 14.84 -9.14 -5.90
CA LYS A 90 15.48 -9.15 -4.58
C LYS A 90 15.29 -7.83 -3.85
N HIS A 91 15.50 -6.70 -4.53
CA HIS A 91 15.27 -5.37 -3.96
C HIS A 91 13.82 -5.18 -3.51
N LEU A 92 12.85 -5.58 -4.34
CA LEU A 92 11.42 -5.54 -3.99
C LEU A 92 11.12 -6.44 -2.77
N THR A 93 11.68 -7.65 -2.73
CA THR A 93 11.47 -8.64 -1.65
C THR A 93 11.91 -8.10 -0.29
N LEU A 94 13.05 -7.42 -0.24
CA LEU A 94 13.64 -6.96 1.03
C LEU A 94 13.14 -5.56 1.45
N SER A 95 12.73 -4.73 0.50
CA SER A 95 12.37 -3.34 0.78
C SER A 95 11.05 -3.22 1.57
N PRO A 96 10.92 -2.23 2.48
CA PRO A 96 9.61 -1.83 2.97
C PRO A 96 8.75 -1.25 1.84
N ILE A 97 7.43 -1.50 1.90
CA ILE A 97 6.48 -1.15 0.82
C ILE A 97 5.19 -0.64 1.43
N TYR A 98 4.84 0.61 1.13
CA TYR A 98 3.47 1.09 1.33
C TYR A 98 2.56 0.55 0.24
N LYS A 99 1.34 0.18 0.61
CA LYS A 99 0.39 -0.53 -0.25
C LYS A 99 -0.90 0.26 -0.40
N GLU A 100 -1.96 -0.43 -0.81
CA GLU A 100 -3.29 0.12 -1.08
C GLU A 100 -3.79 0.96 0.11
N THR A 101 -4.55 2.02 -0.21
CA THR A 101 -5.27 2.83 0.77
C THR A 101 -6.76 2.69 0.48
N PHE A 102 -7.57 2.57 1.52
CA PHE A 102 -9.02 2.53 1.44
C PHE A 102 -9.60 3.61 2.35
N TYR A 103 -10.78 4.12 2.03
CA TYR A 103 -11.60 4.98 2.87
C TYR A 103 -12.89 4.23 3.20
N ASP A 104 -13.27 4.32 4.46
CA ASP A 104 -14.51 3.84 5.01
C ASP A 104 -15.39 5.04 5.30
N GLU A 105 -16.29 5.34 4.36
CA GLU A 105 -17.18 6.49 4.44
C GLU A 105 -18.09 6.44 5.66
N LYS A 106 -18.59 5.24 6.01
CA LYS A 106 -19.51 5.03 7.12
C LYS A 106 -18.84 5.34 8.46
N ARG A 107 -17.56 4.98 8.61
CA ARG A 107 -16.78 5.21 9.85
C ARG A 107 -15.90 6.44 9.78
N LYS A 108 -15.79 7.07 8.61
CA LYS A 108 -14.88 8.19 8.29
C LYS A 108 -13.43 7.88 8.65
N LEU A 109 -12.95 6.70 8.27
CA LEU A 109 -11.59 6.24 8.51
C LEU A 109 -10.86 5.96 7.20
N TYR A 110 -9.54 6.13 7.18
CA TYR A 110 -8.70 5.62 6.11
C TYR A 110 -7.85 4.45 6.60
N TYR A 111 -7.71 3.44 5.75
CA TYR A 111 -6.92 2.25 5.99
C TYR A 111 -5.80 2.20 4.97
N ARG A 112 -4.54 2.20 5.40
CA ARG A 112 -3.40 2.00 4.51
C ARG A 112 -2.62 0.77 4.93
N PHE A 113 -2.21 -0.02 3.95
CA PHE A 113 -1.38 -1.18 4.21
C PHE A 113 0.11 -0.85 4.08
N PHE A 114 0.94 -1.54 4.85
CA PHE A 114 2.39 -1.45 4.79
C PHE A 114 3.01 -2.84 4.98
N LEU A 115 3.92 -3.22 4.10
CA LEU A 115 4.74 -4.43 4.25
C LEU A 115 6.10 -4.04 4.82
N THR A 116 6.47 -4.60 5.97
CA THR A 116 7.75 -4.31 6.65
C THR A 116 8.95 -4.72 5.80
N GLY A 117 10.02 -3.92 5.81
CA GLY A 117 11.29 -4.38 5.23
C GLY A 117 11.85 -5.57 6.01
N ILE A 118 12.63 -6.41 5.35
CA ILE A 118 13.25 -7.60 5.95
C ILE A 118 14.72 -7.74 5.50
N PRO A 119 15.60 -8.30 6.35
CA PRO A 119 16.98 -8.58 5.96
C PRO A 119 17.02 -9.73 4.93
N GLU A 120 18.11 -9.80 4.16
CA GLU A 120 18.29 -10.87 3.17
C GLU A 120 18.30 -12.27 3.79
N LYS A 121 18.89 -12.40 4.98
CA LYS A 121 19.00 -13.65 5.72
C LYS A 121 18.40 -13.51 7.11
N ASN A 122 17.83 -14.61 7.59
CA ASN A 122 17.45 -14.80 8.98
C ASN A 122 18.70 -15.03 9.86
N SER A 123 18.51 -14.99 11.18
CA SER A 123 19.58 -15.23 12.15
C SER A 123 20.18 -16.64 12.06
N ASP A 124 19.45 -17.61 11.52
CA ASP A 124 19.90 -18.98 11.27
C ASP A 124 20.61 -19.16 9.92
N GLY A 125 20.77 -18.09 9.13
CA GLY A 125 21.44 -18.10 7.83
C GLY A 125 20.55 -18.47 6.64
N THR A 126 19.26 -18.80 6.86
CA THR A 126 18.29 -19.03 5.78
C THR A 126 17.92 -17.74 5.07
N TYR A 127 17.54 -17.81 3.79
CA TYR A 127 17.13 -16.63 3.02
C TYR A 127 15.67 -16.29 3.27
N ASN A 128 15.38 -15.00 3.47
CA ASN A 128 14.01 -14.51 3.54
C ASN A 128 13.36 -14.43 2.15
N ALA A 129 12.05 -14.64 2.11
CA ALA A 129 11.20 -14.51 0.95
C ALA A 129 10.16 -13.39 1.13
N TRP A 130 9.36 -13.14 0.09
CA TRP A 130 8.33 -12.10 0.10
C TRP A 130 7.29 -12.33 1.19
N GLU A 131 6.97 -13.60 1.43
CA GLU A 131 6.01 -14.12 2.39
C GLU A 131 6.42 -13.84 3.86
N ASP A 132 7.69 -13.57 4.11
CA ASP A 132 8.23 -13.28 5.44
C ASP A 132 8.01 -11.83 5.90
N LYS A 133 7.52 -10.97 4.99
CA LYS A 133 7.14 -9.59 5.32
C LYS A 133 5.88 -9.59 6.18
N ALA A 134 5.92 -8.86 7.28
CA ALA A 134 4.72 -8.61 8.07
C ALA A 134 3.85 -7.56 7.36
N LEU A 135 2.54 -7.80 7.33
CA LEU A 135 1.55 -6.83 6.85
C LEU A 135 1.05 -6.01 8.04
N ILE A 136 1.12 -4.69 7.90
CA ILE A 136 0.67 -3.72 8.88
C ILE A 136 -0.53 -2.97 8.30
N LEU A 137 -1.59 -2.84 9.10
CA LEU A 137 -2.73 -1.98 8.83
C LEU A 137 -2.53 -0.67 9.59
N ILE A 138 -2.42 0.44 8.86
CA ILE A 138 -2.37 1.79 9.39
C ILE A 138 -3.75 2.40 9.29
N VAL A 139 -4.22 3.03 10.37
CA VAL A 139 -5.56 3.60 10.45
C VAL A 139 -5.45 5.09 10.71
N PHE A 140 -6.15 5.87 9.90
CA PHE A 140 -6.24 7.31 10.00
C PHE A 140 -7.68 7.74 10.23
N ASP A 141 -7.85 8.87 10.91
CA ASP A 141 -9.14 9.56 10.98
C ASP A 141 -9.46 10.31 9.69
N ASP A 142 -10.60 11.00 9.67
CA ASP A 142 -11.12 11.76 8.53
C ASP A 142 -10.22 12.91 8.07
N GLN A 143 -9.30 13.36 8.93
CA GLN A 143 -8.29 14.38 8.68
C GLN A 143 -6.93 13.78 8.27
N LEU A 144 -6.87 12.47 7.99
CA LEU A 144 -5.64 11.73 7.68
C LEU A 144 -4.59 11.80 8.80
N ARG A 145 -5.00 11.98 10.05
CA ARG A 145 -4.13 11.84 11.22
C ARG A 145 -4.12 10.37 11.60
N LYS A 146 -2.92 9.81 11.77
CA LYS A 146 -2.77 8.40 12.16
C LYS A 146 -3.27 8.21 13.58
N ILE A 147 -4.26 7.34 13.77
CA ILE A 147 -4.87 7.05 15.08
C ILE A 147 -4.49 5.67 15.61
N ASN A 148 -4.16 4.70 14.74
CA ASN A 148 -3.71 3.38 15.19
C ASN A 148 -2.94 2.60 14.12
N GLU A 149 -2.23 1.54 14.54
CA GLU A 149 -1.55 0.58 13.68
C GLU A 149 -1.65 -0.84 14.23
N TYR A 150 -1.97 -1.79 13.36
CA TYR A 150 -2.10 -3.21 13.73
C TYR A 150 -1.16 -4.06 12.91
N ASN A 151 -0.37 -4.89 13.59
CA ASN A 151 0.43 -5.91 12.93
C ASN A 151 -0.47 -7.12 12.62
N LEU A 152 -0.78 -7.32 11.34
CA LEU A 152 -1.63 -8.41 10.85
C LEU A 152 -0.83 -9.70 10.61
N GLY A 153 0.46 -9.74 10.94
CA GLY A 153 1.32 -10.90 10.81
C GLY A 153 1.84 -11.13 9.39
N LYS A 154 2.49 -12.29 9.21
CA LYS A 154 3.14 -12.71 7.97
C LYS A 154 2.27 -13.72 7.24
N SER A 155 2.05 -13.53 5.94
CA SER A 155 1.32 -14.50 5.09
C SER A 155 -0.07 -14.92 5.61
N ILE A 156 -0.74 -14.06 6.38
CA ILE A 156 -2.12 -14.30 6.84
C ILE A 156 -3.13 -13.65 5.88
N TYR A 157 -2.86 -12.42 5.43
CA TYR A 157 -3.80 -11.63 4.63
C TYR A 157 -3.19 -11.09 3.34
N ASN A 158 -4.03 -10.89 2.33
CA ASN A 158 -3.68 -10.21 1.09
C ASN A 158 -4.40 -8.86 0.97
N SER A 159 -3.68 -7.76 1.24
CA SER A 159 -4.26 -6.41 1.16
C SER A 159 -4.84 -6.04 -0.21
N SER A 160 -4.31 -6.59 -1.31
CA SER A 160 -4.78 -6.22 -2.65
C SER A 160 -6.11 -6.85 -3.02
N LYS A 161 -6.59 -7.82 -2.23
CA LYS A 161 -7.90 -8.46 -2.37
C LYS A 161 -8.88 -8.06 -1.26
N SER A 162 -8.45 -7.19 -0.35
CA SER A 162 -9.27 -6.63 0.74
C SER A 162 -10.10 -5.45 0.24
N PHE A 163 -11.20 -5.16 0.93
CA PHE A 163 -12.10 -4.04 0.60
C PHE A 163 -12.88 -3.58 1.83
N VAL A 164 -13.46 -2.38 1.75
CA VAL A 164 -14.38 -1.88 2.79
C VAL A 164 -15.80 -2.27 2.45
N GLY A 165 -16.53 -2.81 3.42
CA GLY A 165 -17.94 -3.14 3.30
C GLY A 165 -18.78 -2.59 4.46
N PRO A 166 -20.07 -2.93 4.53
CA PRO A 166 -21.01 -2.37 5.50
C PRO A 166 -20.57 -2.54 6.96
N ASP A 167 -19.93 -3.68 7.27
CA ASP A 167 -19.56 -4.07 8.64
C ASP A 167 -18.13 -3.68 9.02
N GLY A 168 -17.29 -3.26 8.08
CA GLY A 168 -15.93 -2.82 8.35
C GLY A 168 -14.97 -3.09 7.19
N LEU A 169 -13.69 -3.27 7.52
CA LEU A 169 -12.66 -3.63 6.57
C LEU A 169 -12.60 -5.17 6.44
N TYR A 170 -12.94 -5.69 5.27
CA TYR A 170 -12.88 -7.12 4.95
C TYR A 170 -11.45 -7.45 4.50
N LEU A 171 -10.73 -8.20 5.32
CA LEU A 171 -9.36 -8.62 5.07
C LEU A 171 -9.36 -9.98 4.39
N TYR A 172 -8.92 -10.05 3.13
CA TYR A 172 -8.81 -11.33 2.43
C TYR A 172 -7.78 -12.21 3.13
N LYS A 173 -8.22 -13.37 3.61
CA LYS A 173 -7.38 -14.34 4.31
C LYS A 173 -6.83 -15.36 3.31
N PHE A 174 -5.52 -15.59 3.34
CA PHE A 174 -4.95 -16.69 2.58
C PHE A 174 -5.53 -18.01 3.09
N GLN A 175 -5.85 -18.91 2.17
CA GLN A 175 -6.23 -20.26 2.56
C GLN A 175 -5.04 -20.95 3.23
N ASP A 176 -5.34 -21.73 4.27
CA ASP A 176 -4.33 -22.53 4.93
C ASP A 176 -3.75 -23.54 3.93
N LYS A 177 -2.43 -23.70 3.86
CA LYS A 177 -1.79 -24.56 2.85
C LYS A 177 -2.21 -26.03 2.96
N LYS A 178 -2.76 -26.43 4.12
CA LYS A 178 -3.30 -27.77 4.39
C LYS A 178 -4.78 -27.91 3.99
N SER A 179 -5.49 -26.81 3.80
CA SER A 179 -6.88 -26.79 3.32
C SER A 179 -6.86 -26.92 1.80
N THR A 180 -7.24 -28.09 1.28
CA THR A 180 -7.36 -28.34 -0.17
C THR A 180 -8.60 -27.74 -0.80
N ASN A 181 -9.47 -27.06 -0.03
CA ASN A 181 -10.75 -26.58 -0.53
C ASN A 181 -10.62 -25.20 -1.21
N GLN A 182 -10.32 -25.22 -2.51
CA GLN A 182 -10.19 -24.01 -3.34
C GLN A 182 -11.54 -23.34 -3.68
N ASP A 183 -12.67 -23.92 -3.26
CA ASP A 183 -14.01 -23.47 -3.64
C ASP A 183 -14.52 -22.27 -2.84
N SER A 184 -13.74 -21.76 -1.87
CA SER A 184 -14.16 -20.66 -0.98
C SER A 184 -13.16 -19.51 -0.92
N ILE A 185 -13.67 -18.28 -0.88
CA ILE A 185 -12.88 -17.09 -0.53
C ILE A 185 -13.23 -16.69 0.90
N ASN A 186 -12.21 -16.46 1.73
CA ASN A 186 -12.39 -16.19 3.15
C ASN A 186 -11.95 -14.76 3.49
N TYR A 187 -12.76 -14.09 4.30
CA TYR A 187 -12.50 -12.74 4.80
C TYR A 187 -12.69 -12.70 6.31
N ASP A 188 -11.73 -12.13 7.02
CA ASP A 188 -11.94 -11.69 8.40
C ASP A 188 -12.40 -10.23 8.35
N ILE A 189 -13.39 -9.86 9.17
CA ILE A 189 -13.93 -8.50 9.21
C ILE A 189 -13.29 -7.76 10.39
N TYR A 190 -12.54 -6.72 10.08
CA TYR A 190 -12.03 -5.80 11.09
C TYR A 190 -13.05 -4.69 11.34
N GLN A 191 -13.60 -4.67 12.55
CA GLN A 191 -14.57 -3.67 13.00
C GLN A 191 -13.88 -2.63 13.89
N PHE A 192 -13.96 -1.37 13.49
CA PHE A 192 -13.60 -0.26 14.35
C PHE A 192 -14.82 0.11 15.20
N LYS A 193 -14.68 0.01 16.52
CA LYS A 193 -15.64 0.54 17.49
C LYS A 193 -15.28 1.99 17.81
#